data_AF-A0A6J0U0I2-F1
#
_entry.id   AF-A0A6J0U0I2-F1
#
_cell.length_a   1.000
_cell.length_b   1.000
_cell.length_c   1.000
_cell.angle_alpha   90.00
_cell.angle_beta   90.00
_cell.angle_gamma   90.00
#
_symmetry.space_group_name_H-M   'P 1'
#
loop_
_entity.id
_entity.type
_entity.pdbx_description
1 polymer ?
#
loop_
_entity_poly.entity_id
_entity_poly.type
_entity_poly.pdbx_seq_one_letter_code
_entity_poly.pdbx_strand_id
1 'polypeptide(L)'
;IENFRGYYLHSYEYRDQKELEGKKVLVVGAGNTGGDIASEICRTAAKVFLSTRSGTWVISRIADDGWPLDLVFTTRLKSSIQGLLPGFIVTRMLPKKFNQWFNHENYGLVPLQSLWPSVTLNEELPNCILSGSIVVKPNVKRFTETSVIFEDGTVEEDIDVVIFATGYKAKFPFLEKSVQNICKSSISLYKCVFPPDLEKPTLAFIGYVGVTGSILPAAELQARWVTRVFNGSCKLPPVNKLMGEVDKRRKALFRKGFPCEKDSAKMNFVAYMDEVAACIGVKPNVPLLFFLDPKLALEVLFGPCTAYQYRLTGPGKWEKARSMILTQWDRVLKPLKTRIIVSPPQHSSTAFWVKVLGMPTFLGVAFLIFKYSSPSWLPRIK
;
A
#
# COMPACT_ATOMS: atom_id res chain seq x y z
N ILE A 1 -27.42 -6.93 -15.07
CA ILE A 1 -27.89 -5.82 -14.20
C ILE A 1 -29.05 -5.08 -14.84
N GLU A 2 -29.12 -4.98 -16.18
CA GLU A 2 -30.19 -4.28 -16.92
C GLU A 2 -31.64 -4.70 -16.55
N ASN A 3 -31.86 -5.96 -16.17
CA ASN A 3 -33.19 -6.44 -15.76
C ASN A 3 -33.53 -6.15 -14.28
N PHE A 4 -32.57 -5.68 -13.48
CA PHE A 4 -32.77 -5.46 -12.04
C PHE A 4 -33.64 -4.22 -11.81
N ARG A 5 -34.73 -4.39 -11.07
CA ARG A 5 -35.73 -3.34 -10.81
C ARG A 5 -35.39 -2.47 -9.59
N GLY A 6 -34.48 -2.94 -8.74
CA GLY A 6 -33.97 -2.16 -7.61
C GLY A 6 -33.01 -1.05 -8.05
N TYR A 7 -32.62 -0.21 -7.10
CA TYR A 7 -31.70 0.89 -7.37
C TYR A 7 -30.25 0.39 -7.45
N TYR A 8 -29.45 0.92 -8.36
CA TYR A 8 -28.02 0.62 -8.38
C TYR A 8 -27.21 1.86 -8.70
N LEU A 9 -26.00 1.92 -8.13
CA LEU A 9 -25.11 3.07 -8.25
C LEU A 9 -23.66 2.64 -8.19
N HIS A 10 -22.76 3.47 -8.72
CA HIS A 10 -21.33 3.33 -8.44
C HIS A 10 -20.99 3.96 -7.09
N SER A 11 -19.91 3.50 -6.45
CA SER A 11 -19.43 4.09 -5.19
C SER A 11 -19.07 5.58 -5.31
N TYR A 12 -18.88 6.09 -6.52
CA TYR A 12 -18.70 7.52 -6.81
C TYR A 12 -19.94 8.35 -6.47
N GLU A 13 -21.13 7.77 -6.56
CA GLU A 13 -22.41 8.44 -6.35
C GLU A 13 -22.86 8.35 -4.89
N TYR A 14 -22.33 7.39 -4.13
CA TYR A 14 -22.61 7.23 -2.71
C TYR A 14 -22.16 8.46 -1.89
N ARG A 15 -23.04 8.95 -1.01
CA ARG A 15 -22.77 10.14 -0.17
C ARG A 15 -23.11 9.89 1.30
N ASP A 16 -24.23 9.25 1.57
CA ASP A 16 -24.65 8.90 2.93
C ASP A 16 -25.51 7.62 2.96
N GLN A 17 -25.71 7.10 4.17
CA GLN A 17 -26.44 5.87 4.43
C GLN A 17 -27.97 6.04 4.57
N LYS A 18 -28.51 7.27 4.55
CA LYS A 18 -29.93 7.51 4.92
C LYS A 18 -30.89 6.84 3.94
N GLU A 19 -30.58 6.90 2.66
CA GLU A 19 -31.38 6.25 1.61
C GLU A 19 -31.30 4.72 1.63
N LEU A 20 -30.46 4.15 2.50
CA LEU A 20 -30.20 2.71 2.63
C LEU A 20 -30.76 2.13 3.94
N GLU A 21 -31.36 2.95 4.79
CA GLU A 21 -31.96 2.52 6.06
C GLU A 21 -33.08 1.51 5.81
N GLY A 22 -33.06 0.40 6.55
CA GLY A 22 -34.04 -0.68 6.42
C GLY A 22 -33.97 -1.48 5.11
N LYS A 23 -33.01 -1.21 4.21
CA LYS A 23 -32.89 -1.89 2.91
C LYS A 23 -31.96 -3.10 2.94
N LYS A 24 -32.16 -4.05 2.03
CA LYS A 24 -31.19 -5.10 1.70
C LYS A 24 -30.23 -4.59 0.63
N VAL A 25 -28.96 -4.44 0.99
CA VAL A 25 -27.95 -3.82 0.13
C VAL A 25 -26.87 -4.82 -0.27
N LEU A 26 -26.55 -4.88 -1.56
CA LEU A 26 -25.41 -5.61 -2.09
C LEU A 26 -24.28 -4.63 -2.45
N VAL A 27 -23.12 -4.78 -1.82
CA VAL A 27 -21.89 -4.08 -2.20
C VAL A 27 -21.03 -5.00 -3.06
N VAL A 28 -20.74 -4.61 -4.30
CA VAL A 28 -19.92 -5.38 -5.24
C VAL A 28 -18.49 -4.83 -5.25
N GLY A 29 -17.56 -5.61 -4.69
CA GLY A 29 -16.14 -5.32 -4.63
C GLY A 29 -15.64 -5.05 -3.22
N ALA A 30 -14.75 -5.90 -2.71
CA ALA A 30 -14.18 -5.78 -1.36
C ALA A 30 -12.88 -4.95 -1.29
N GLY A 31 -12.75 -3.89 -2.09
CA GLY A 31 -11.66 -2.91 -1.91
C GLY A 31 -11.89 -2.01 -0.70
N ASN A 32 -11.00 -1.04 -0.43
CA ASN A 32 -11.17 -0.07 0.67
C ASN A 32 -12.56 0.58 0.66
N THR A 33 -12.97 1.16 -0.47
CA THR A 33 -14.28 1.82 -0.60
C THR A 33 -15.45 0.87 -0.34
N GLY A 34 -15.38 -0.37 -0.82
CA GLY A 34 -16.46 -1.33 -0.61
C GLY A 34 -16.53 -1.83 0.83
N GLY A 35 -15.39 -2.05 1.47
CA GLY A 35 -15.32 -2.37 2.90
C GLY A 35 -15.89 -1.25 3.75
N ASP A 36 -15.50 0.00 3.49
CA ASP A 36 -15.96 1.17 4.25
C ASP A 36 -17.47 1.39 4.08
N ILE A 37 -17.99 1.39 2.84
CA ILE A 37 -19.43 1.52 2.60
C ILE A 37 -20.19 0.37 3.27
N ALA A 38 -19.73 -0.87 3.16
CA ALA A 38 -20.40 -2.01 3.78
C ALA A 38 -20.43 -1.90 5.31
N SER A 39 -19.31 -1.52 5.95
CA SER A 39 -19.21 -1.30 7.40
C SER A 39 -20.03 -0.12 7.90
N GLU A 40 -20.14 0.95 7.11
CA GLU A 40 -20.95 2.12 7.46
C GLU A 40 -22.45 1.74 7.46
N ILE A 41 -22.93 1.20 6.34
CA ILE A 41 -24.37 0.97 6.14
C ILE A 41 -24.91 -0.22 6.95
N CYS A 42 -24.06 -1.14 7.42
CA CYS A 42 -24.52 -2.31 8.18
C CYS A 42 -25.17 -1.96 9.52
N ARG A 43 -25.08 -0.70 9.95
CA ARG A 43 -25.69 -0.17 11.18
C ARG A 43 -27.15 0.21 11.01
N THR A 44 -27.58 0.48 9.78
CA THR A 44 -28.91 1.05 9.45
C THR A 44 -29.67 0.23 8.41
N ALA A 45 -28.96 -0.44 7.49
CA ALA A 45 -29.54 -1.35 6.52
C ALA A 45 -30.13 -2.58 7.21
N ALA A 46 -31.19 -3.16 6.63
CA ALA A 46 -31.77 -4.42 7.13
C ALA A 46 -30.80 -5.59 6.95
N LYS A 47 -30.05 -5.60 5.84
CA LYS A 47 -29.01 -6.59 5.59
C LYS A 47 -27.98 -6.07 4.59
N VAL A 48 -26.71 -6.42 4.79
CA VAL A 48 -25.64 -6.09 3.85
C VAL A 48 -24.97 -7.36 3.34
N PHE A 49 -24.80 -7.43 2.03
CA PHE A 49 -24.02 -8.47 1.36
C PHE A 49 -22.77 -7.85 0.73
N LEU A 50 -21.60 -8.40 1.00
CA LEU A 50 -20.34 -7.96 0.42
C LEU A 50 -19.85 -9.01 -0.58
N SER A 51 -20.02 -8.74 -1.87
CA SER A 51 -19.54 -9.62 -2.93
C SER A 51 -18.07 -9.36 -3.25
N THR A 52 -17.27 -10.42 -3.27
CA THR A 52 -15.86 -10.37 -3.66
C THR A 52 -15.51 -11.42 -4.70
N ARG A 53 -14.83 -11.00 -5.78
CA ARG A 53 -14.38 -11.90 -6.85
C ARG A 53 -13.13 -12.69 -6.50
N SER A 54 -12.25 -12.11 -5.69
CA SER A 54 -10.91 -12.68 -5.47
C SER A 54 -10.47 -12.63 -4.02
N GLY A 55 -11.36 -12.33 -3.08
CA GLY A 55 -11.00 -12.08 -1.68
C GLY A 55 -10.11 -10.85 -1.48
N THR A 56 -9.81 -10.54 -0.23
CA THR A 56 -8.94 -9.44 0.18
C THR A 56 -8.37 -9.71 1.58
N TRP A 57 -7.10 -9.37 1.82
CA TRP A 57 -6.60 -9.32 3.19
C TRP A 57 -7.13 -8.06 3.86
N VAL A 58 -7.86 -8.21 4.94
CA VAL A 58 -8.35 -7.09 5.74
C VAL A 58 -7.37 -6.86 6.88
N ILE A 59 -6.90 -5.62 6.99
CA ILE A 59 -5.93 -5.20 8.00
C ILE A 59 -6.41 -3.92 8.69
N SER A 60 -5.87 -3.68 9.88
CA SER A 60 -6.20 -2.53 10.71
C SER A 60 -5.19 -1.39 10.52
N ARG A 61 -5.63 -0.13 10.64
CA ARG A 61 -4.79 1.06 10.83
C ARG A 61 -4.05 0.98 12.17
N ILE A 62 -4.59 0.24 13.13
CA ILE A 62 -4.00 -0.04 14.44
C ILE A 62 -3.14 -1.30 14.31
N ALA A 63 -1.83 -1.14 14.42
CA ALA A 63 -0.88 -2.25 14.46
C ALA A 63 -0.58 -2.72 15.89
N ASP A 64 0.44 -3.57 16.03
CA ASP A 64 0.94 -4.06 17.31
C ASP A 64 1.20 -2.87 18.28
N ASP A 65 0.83 -3.04 19.55
CA ASP A 65 0.92 -2.03 20.62
C ASP A 65 0.12 -0.73 20.39
N GLY A 66 -0.82 -0.69 19.44
CA GLY A 66 -1.69 0.46 19.20
C GLY A 66 -1.08 1.54 18.30
N TRP A 67 0.05 1.25 17.65
CA TRP A 67 0.71 2.20 16.76
C TRP A 67 0.03 2.31 15.39
N PRO A 68 0.11 3.47 14.72
CA PRO A 68 -0.31 3.58 13.32
C PRO A 68 0.48 2.62 12.43
N LEU A 69 -0.23 1.83 11.64
CA LEU A 69 0.32 0.75 10.81
C LEU A 69 1.42 1.24 9.87
N ASP A 70 1.18 2.36 9.19
CA ASP A 70 2.09 2.91 8.20
C ASP A 70 3.43 3.33 8.82
N LEU A 71 3.42 3.88 10.03
CA LEU A 71 4.62 4.29 10.76
C LEU A 71 5.47 3.10 11.19
N VAL A 72 4.86 1.98 11.58
CA VAL A 72 5.62 0.79 11.98
C VAL A 72 5.98 -0.11 10.80
N PHE A 73 5.19 -0.12 9.74
CA PHE A 73 5.40 -0.99 8.58
C PHE A 73 6.35 -0.36 7.55
N THR A 74 6.25 0.95 7.32
CA THR A 74 7.01 1.66 6.28
C THR A 74 8.34 2.20 6.83
N THR A 75 9.28 1.31 7.10
CA THR A 75 10.65 1.68 7.52
C THR A 75 11.68 1.36 6.43
N ARG A 76 12.81 2.08 6.43
CA ARG A 76 13.88 1.83 5.44
C ARG A 76 14.47 0.43 5.60
N LEU A 77 14.70 -0.02 6.83
CA LEU A 77 15.20 -1.37 7.08
C LEU A 77 14.24 -2.44 6.56
N LYS A 78 12.94 -2.35 6.89
CA LYS A 78 11.94 -3.34 6.44
C LYS A 78 11.83 -3.35 4.92
N SER A 79 11.85 -2.18 4.30
CA SER A 79 11.85 -2.07 2.84
C SER A 79 13.08 -2.72 2.20
N SER A 80 14.27 -2.52 2.77
CA SER A 80 15.52 -3.13 2.27
C SER A 80 15.48 -4.65 2.43
N ILE A 81 15.05 -5.15 3.59
CA ILE A 81 14.89 -6.61 3.83
C ILE A 81 13.88 -7.19 2.83
N GLN A 82 12.72 -6.55 2.65
CA GLN A 82 11.71 -7.02 1.71
C GLN A 82 12.23 -7.04 0.26
N GLY A 83 13.09 -6.09 -0.11
CA GLY A 83 13.72 -6.06 -1.44
C GLY A 83 14.75 -7.18 -1.66
N LEU A 84 15.33 -7.72 -0.59
CA LEU A 84 16.33 -8.81 -0.64
C LEU A 84 15.71 -10.20 -0.50
N LEU A 85 14.53 -10.31 0.13
CA LEU A 85 13.88 -11.60 0.35
C LEU A 85 13.34 -12.20 -0.96
N PRO A 86 13.59 -13.50 -1.22
CA PRO A 86 12.94 -14.22 -2.30
C PRO A 86 11.40 -14.17 -2.20
N GLY A 87 10.73 -14.07 -3.33
CA GLY A 87 9.27 -13.91 -3.39
C GLY A 87 8.48 -15.00 -2.65
N PHE A 88 8.97 -16.26 -2.66
CA PHE A 88 8.31 -17.36 -1.97
C PHE A 88 8.29 -17.23 -0.43
N ILE A 89 9.29 -16.54 0.14
CA ILE A 89 9.33 -16.28 1.59
C ILE A 89 8.25 -15.26 1.94
N VAL A 90 8.16 -14.19 1.13
CA VAL A 90 7.15 -13.14 1.30
C VAL A 90 5.74 -13.72 1.17
N THR A 91 5.47 -14.55 0.17
CA THR A 91 4.15 -15.18 -0.02
C THR A 91 3.79 -16.17 1.09
N ARG A 92 4.76 -16.77 1.79
CA ARG A 92 4.52 -17.64 2.95
C ARG A 92 4.33 -16.88 4.26
N MET A 93 5.06 -15.78 4.47
CA MET A 93 5.04 -15.02 5.72
C MET A 93 3.87 -14.04 5.79
N LEU A 94 3.54 -13.36 4.69
CA LEU A 94 2.58 -12.28 4.69
C LEU A 94 1.15 -12.74 5.06
N PRO A 95 0.61 -13.83 4.50
CA PRO A 95 -0.68 -14.38 4.94
C PRO A 95 -0.71 -14.74 6.42
N LYS A 96 0.39 -15.31 6.95
CA LYS A 96 0.49 -15.64 8.38
C LYS A 96 0.40 -14.40 9.25
N LYS A 97 1.09 -13.30 8.87
CA LYS A 97 1.03 -12.04 9.62
C LYS A 97 -0.37 -11.43 9.58
N PHE A 98 -1.06 -11.46 8.43
CA PHE A 98 -2.43 -10.96 8.34
C PHE A 98 -3.43 -11.81 9.14
N ASN A 99 -3.28 -13.14 9.12
CA ASN A 99 -4.10 -14.05 9.91
C ASN A 99 -3.82 -14.00 11.43
N GLN A 100 -2.80 -13.27 11.90
CA GLN A 100 -2.59 -13.08 13.35
C GLN A 100 -3.70 -12.27 14.00
N TRP A 101 -4.37 -11.38 13.25
CA TRP A 101 -5.48 -10.60 13.78
C TRP A 101 -6.76 -11.42 13.84
N PHE A 102 -7.17 -12.01 12.73
CA PHE A 102 -8.26 -12.98 12.65
C PHE A 102 -8.07 -13.92 11.46
N ASN A 103 -8.64 -15.13 11.53
CA ASN A 103 -8.54 -16.10 10.44
C ASN A 103 -9.45 -15.69 9.27
N HIS A 104 -8.86 -15.24 8.16
CA HIS A 104 -9.62 -14.78 6.99
C HIS A 104 -10.42 -15.89 6.29
N GLU A 105 -10.04 -17.16 6.48
CA GLU A 105 -10.74 -18.32 5.90
C GLU A 105 -12.12 -18.45 6.51
N ASN A 106 -12.20 -18.36 7.84
CA ASN A 106 -13.45 -18.41 8.60
C ASN A 106 -14.42 -17.27 8.24
N TYR A 107 -13.90 -16.19 7.63
CA TYR A 107 -14.66 -14.99 7.26
C TYR A 107 -14.92 -14.89 5.75
N GLY A 108 -14.52 -15.89 4.94
CA GLY A 108 -14.71 -15.88 3.49
C GLY A 108 -13.91 -14.80 2.75
N LEU A 109 -12.82 -14.31 3.35
CA LEU A 109 -12.03 -13.18 2.83
C LEU A 109 -10.72 -13.60 2.17
N VAL A 110 -10.28 -14.86 2.33
CA VAL A 110 -9.00 -15.35 1.78
C VAL A 110 -8.88 -15.00 0.30
N PRO A 111 -7.81 -14.28 -0.09
CA PRO A 111 -7.60 -13.99 -1.49
C PRO A 111 -7.34 -15.25 -2.30
N LEU A 112 -7.88 -15.30 -3.52
CA LEU A 112 -7.47 -16.29 -4.52
C LEU A 112 -5.95 -16.21 -4.69
N GLN A 113 -5.30 -17.37 -4.91
CA GLN A 113 -3.85 -17.48 -5.01
C GLN A 113 -3.30 -16.46 -6.02
N SER A 114 -2.78 -15.37 -5.48
CA SER A 114 -2.14 -14.28 -6.21
C SER A 114 -0.82 -13.99 -5.51
N LEU A 115 0.23 -13.78 -6.30
CA LEU A 115 1.53 -13.34 -5.81
C LEU A 115 1.44 -11.99 -5.08
N TRP A 116 0.41 -11.20 -5.40
CA TRP A 116 0.10 -9.93 -4.74
C TRP A 116 -1.41 -9.81 -4.50
N PRO A 117 -1.87 -10.16 -3.29
CA PRO A 117 -3.28 -10.13 -2.93
C PRO A 117 -3.79 -8.71 -2.70
N SER A 118 -5.09 -8.50 -2.93
CA SER A 118 -5.77 -7.26 -2.53
C SER A 118 -5.67 -7.08 -1.01
N VAL A 119 -5.55 -5.82 -0.58
CA VAL A 119 -5.50 -5.46 0.83
C VAL A 119 -6.51 -4.34 1.08
N THR A 120 -7.35 -4.55 2.09
CA THR A 120 -8.39 -3.64 2.55
C THR A 120 -8.06 -3.17 3.96
N LEU A 121 -7.99 -1.86 4.17
CA LEU A 121 -7.76 -1.25 5.49
C LEU A 121 -9.10 -0.95 6.15
N ASN A 122 -9.55 -1.78 7.08
CA ASN A 122 -10.83 -1.61 7.77
C ASN A 122 -10.90 -2.44 9.07
N GLU A 123 -11.15 -1.78 10.20
CA GLU A 123 -11.23 -2.39 11.55
C GLU A 123 -12.61 -2.90 11.93
N GLU A 124 -13.64 -2.37 11.28
CA GLU A 124 -15.03 -2.66 11.62
C GLU A 124 -15.53 -3.91 10.88
N LEU A 125 -15.07 -4.10 9.64
CA LEU A 125 -15.52 -5.16 8.74
C LEU A 125 -15.51 -6.55 9.40
N PRO A 126 -14.44 -7.00 10.10
CA PRO A 126 -14.48 -8.30 10.77
C PRO A 126 -15.59 -8.38 11.83
N ASN A 127 -15.77 -7.33 12.65
CA ASN A 127 -16.82 -7.32 13.66
C ASN A 127 -18.22 -7.37 13.04
N CYS A 128 -18.43 -6.65 11.94
CA CYS A 128 -19.69 -6.65 11.19
C CYS A 128 -20.00 -8.00 10.54
N ILE A 129 -18.97 -8.74 10.11
CA ILE A 129 -19.13 -10.10 9.60
C ILE A 129 -19.44 -11.06 10.74
N LEU A 130 -18.71 -10.95 11.85
CA LEU A 130 -18.89 -11.81 13.03
C LEU A 130 -20.29 -11.65 13.65
N SER A 131 -20.83 -10.43 13.69
CA SER A 131 -22.20 -10.16 14.16
C SER A 131 -23.28 -10.61 13.17
N GLY A 132 -22.90 -11.00 11.95
CA GLY A 132 -23.82 -11.33 10.87
C GLY A 132 -24.50 -10.12 10.23
N SER A 133 -24.10 -8.89 10.56
CA SER A 133 -24.62 -7.67 9.92
C SER A 133 -24.19 -7.57 8.45
N ILE A 134 -22.98 -8.07 8.13
CA ILE A 134 -22.47 -8.22 6.77
C ILE A 134 -22.27 -9.70 6.47
N VAL A 135 -22.76 -10.15 5.31
CA VAL A 135 -22.51 -11.51 4.80
C VAL A 135 -21.62 -11.43 3.57
N VAL A 136 -20.44 -12.06 3.62
CA VAL A 136 -19.54 -12.13 2.48
C VAL A 136 -20.07 -13.15 1.47
N LYS A 137 -20.08 -12.76 0.19
CA LYS A 137 -20.53 -13.58 -0.94
C LYS A 137 -19.44 -13.68 -2.01
N PRO A 138 -19.42 -14.76 -2.81
CA PRO A 138 -18.53 -14.82 -3.97
C PRO A 138 -18.99 -13.82 -5.04
N ASN A 139 -18.36 -13.88 -6.21
CA ASN A 139 -18.71 -12.99 -7.32
C ASN A 139 -20.17 -13.17 -7.76
N VAL A 140 -20.77 -12.10 -8.26
CA VAL A 140 -22.13 -12.15 -8.82
C VAL A 140 -22.10 -12.90 -10.16
N LYS A 141 -22.92 -13.93 -10.28
CA LYS A 141 -23.11 -14.69 -11.52
C LYS A 141 -24.13 -14.02 -12.43
N ARG A 142 -25.30 -13.65 -11.89
CA ARG A 142 -26.32 -12.88 -12.64
C ARG A 142 -27.27 -12.14 -11.70
N PHE A 143 -27.87 -11.09 -12.24
CA PHE A 143 -28.99 -10.38 -11.62
C PHE A 143 -30.30 -10.88 -12.25
N THR A 144 -31.33 -11.02 -11.42
CA THR A 144 -32.73 -11.18 -11.85
C THR A 144 -33.45 -9.84 -11.65
N GLU A 145 -34.78 -9.83 -11.71
CA GLU A 145 -35.55 -8.60 -11.49
C GLU A 145 -35.43 -8.07 -10.06
N THR A 146 -35.38 -8.94 -9.06
CA THR A 146 -35.34 -8.56 -7.62
C THR A 146 -34.24 -9.27 -6.84
N SER A 147 -33.63 -10.32 -7.40
CA SER A 147 -32.69 -11.19 -6.69
C SER A 147 -31.32 -11.23 -7.37
N VAL A 148 -30.30 -11.63 -6.62
CA VAL A 148 -28.93 -11.79 -7.10
C VAL A 148 -28.48 -13.24 -6.92
N ILE A 149 -27.94 -13.83 -7.97
CA ILE A 149 -27.42 -15.21 -7.99
C ILE A 149 -25.89 -15.13 -8.03
N PHE A 150 -25.24 -15.81 -7.10
CA PHE A 150 -23.79 -15.81 -6.95
C PHE A 150 -23.15 -17.05 -7.62
N GLU A 151 -21.82 -17.03 -7.78
CA GLU A 151 -21.07 -18.11 -8.44
C GLU A 151 -21.15 -19.45 -7.71
N ASP A 152 -21.34 -19.45 -6.39
CA ASP A 152 -21.55 -20.66 -5.57
C ASP A 152 -22.97 -21.23 -5.66
N GLY A 153 -23.86 -20.58 -6.44
CA GLY A 153 -25.25 -20.97 -6.59
C GLY A 153 -26.18 -20.43 -5.51
N THR A 154 -25.66 -19.73 -4.48
CA THR A 154 -26.52 -19.06 -3.52
C THR A 154 -27.30 -17.92 -4.17
N VAL A 155 -28.49 -17.66 -3.64
CA VAL A 155 -29.40 -16.62 -4.13
C VAL A 155 -29.81 -15.75 -2.96
N GLU A 156 -29.73 -14.44 -3.14
CA GLU A 156 -30.29 -13.47 -2.20
C GLU A 156 -31.44 -12.73 -2.87
N GLU A 157 -32.61 -12.83 -2.25
CA GLU A 157 -33.87 -12.30 -2.77
C GLU A 157 -34.19 -10.92 -2.17
N ASP A 158 -34.97 -10.16 -2.93
CA ASP A 158 -35.44 -8.80 -2.61
C ASP A 158 -34.29 -7.84 -2.29
N ILE A 159 -33.24 -7.84 -3.12
CA ILE A 159 -32.18 -6.84 -3.02
C ILE A 159 -32.76 -5.50 -3.47
N ASP A 160 -32.73 -4.51 -2.59
CA ASP A 160 -33.25 -3.17 -2.86
C ASP A 160 -32.21 -2.30 -3.58
N VAL A 161 -30.94 -2.42 -3.18
CA VAL A 161 -29.85 -1.56 -3.65
C VAL A 161 -28.59 -2.34 -3.98
N VAL A 162 -27.95 -2.01 -5.11
CA VAL A 162 -26.64 -2.55 -5.51
C VAL A 162 -25.62 -1.42 -5.63
N ILE A 163 -24.55 -1.46 -4.83
CA ILE A 163 -23.46 -0.49 -4.87
C ILE A 163 -22.23 -1.12 -5.51
N PHE A 164 -21.82 -0.61 -6.68
CA PHE A 164 -20.62 -1.04 -7.37
C PHE A 164 -19.39 -0.30 -6.82
N ALA A 165 -18.62 -0.95 -5.96
CA ALA A 165 -17.32 -0.50 -5.45
C ALA A 165 -16.17 -1.05 -6.31
N THR A 166 -16.32 -0.99 -7.63
CA THR A 166 -15.46 -1.68 -8.62
C THR A 166 -14.20 -0.93 -9.03
N GLY A 167 -13.94 0.23 -8.41
CA GLY A 167 -12.76 1.05 -8.67
C GLY A 167 -12.93 2.00 -9.86
N TYR A 168 -11.82 2.63 -10.25
CA TYR A 168 -11.81 3.75 -11.21
C TYR A 168 -10.83 3.49 -12.36
N LYS A 169 -11.07 4.14 -13.50
CA LYS A 169 -10.13 4.18 -14.63
C LYS A 169 -9.75 5.63 -14.90
N ALA A 170 -8.45 5.93 -14.90
CA ALA A 170 -7.95 7.23 -15.30
C ALA A 170 -8.15 7.43 -16.82
N LYS A 171 -8.57 8.63 -17.22
CA LYS A 171 -8.69 9.05 -18.62
C LYS A 171 -8.18 10.48 -18.76
N PHE A 172 -7.50 10.76 -19.87
CA PHE A 172 -6.91 12.07 -20.16
C PHE A 172 -7.42 12.58 -21.52
N PRO A 173 -8.72 12.95 -21.63
CA PRO A 173 -9.35 13.28 -22.91
C PRO A 173 -8.79 14.55 -23.57
N PHE A 174 -8.11 15.40 -22.79
CA PHE A 174 -7.46 16.62 -23.26
C PHE A 174 -6.10 16.38 -23.95
N LEU A 175 -5.56 15.16 -23.92
CA LEU A 175 -4.31 14.79 -24.60
C LEU A 175 -4.59 14.21 -25.99
N GLU A 176 -3.61 14.26 -26.89
CA GLU A 176 -3.70 13.61 -28.20
C GLU A 176 -3.76 12.07 -28.05
N LYS A 177 -4.45 11.37 -28.96
CA LYS A 177 -4.63 9.90 -28.92
C LYS A 177 -3.31 9.13 -28.84
N SER A 178 -2.27 9.62 -29.53
CA SER A 178 -0.90 9.06 -29.50
C SER A 178 -0.35 9.03 -28.07
N VAL A 179 -0.44 10.16 -27.35
CA VAL A 179 -0.01 10.29 -25.96
C VAL A 179 -0.93 9.52 -25.01
N GLN A 180 -2.24 9.54 -25.22
CA GLN A 180 -3.20 8.76 -24.43
C GLN A 180 -2.87 7.26 -24.45
N ASN A 181 -2.47 6.72 -25.60
CA ASN A 181 -2.09 5.30 -25.74
C ASN A 181 -0.87 4.93 -24.92
N ILE A 182 0.14 5.81 -24.86
CA ILE A 182 1.34 5.63 -24.03
C ILE A 182 0.97 5.70 -22.55
N CYS A 183 0.07 6.62 -22.19
CA CYS A 183 -0.31 6.91 -20.80
C CYS A 183 -1.47 6.05 -20.28
N LYS A 184 -1.82 4.95 -20.96
CA LYS A 184 -2.87 4.01 -20.52
C LYS A 184 -2.62 3.41 -19.15
N SER A 185 -1.35 3.32 -18.77
CA SER A 185 -0.95 2.90 -17.43
C SER A 185 0.26 3.71 -16.96
N SER A 186 0.27 4.04 -15.69
CA SER A 186 1.36 4.72 -15.00
C SER A 186 2.70 3.97 -15.12
N ILE A 187 2.67 2.63 -15.27
CA ILE A 187 3.89 1.82 -15.41
C ILE A 187 4.55 1.95 -16.78
N SER A 188 3.84 2.49 -17.78
CA SER A 188 4.37 2.78 -19.11
C SER A 188 5.13 4.11 -19.16
N LEU A 189 5.03 4.92 -18.11
CA LEU A 189 5.77 6.17 -17.98
C LEU A 189 7.10 5.93 -17.27
N TYR A 190 8.14 6.64 -17.70
CA TYR A 190 9.42 6.65 -17.01
C TYR A 190 9.23 7.16 -15.57
N LYS A 191 9.55 6.28 -14.60
CA LYS A 191 9.32 6.51 -13.16
C LYS A 191 7.88 6.94 -12.81
N CYS A 192 6.89 6.54 -13.60
CA CYS A 192 5.49 6.96 -13.44
C CYS A 192 5.26 8.47 -13.61
N VAL A 193 6.14 9.16 -14.35
CA VAL A 193 6.09 10.62 -14.50
C VAL A 193 6.17 11.03 -15.96
N PHE A 194 7.24 10.64 -16.68
CA PHE A 194 7.50 11.16 -18.02
C PHE A 194 7.13 10.14 -19.11
N PRO A 195 6.38 10.53 -20.15
CA PRO A 195 6.24 9.71 -21.35
C PRO A 195 7.61 9.55 -22.03
N PRO A 196 8.10 8.32 -22.25
CA PRO A 196 9.46 8.09 -22.74
C PRO A 196 9.64 8.48 -24.21
N ASP A 197 8.57 8.48 -25.01
CA ASP A 197 8.61 8.63 -26.46
C ASP A 197 8.49 10.09 -26.94
N LEU A 198 8.43 11.06 -26.00
CA LEU A 198 8.41 12.48 -26.35
C LEU A 198 9.81 12.98 -26.69
N GLU A 199 9.93 13.69 -27.82
CA GLU A 199 11.19 14.31 -28.26
C GLU A 199 11.79 15.26 -27.21
N LYS A 200 10.92 15.99 -26.50
CA LYS A 200 11.30 16.93 -25.44
C LYS A 200 10.55 16.61 -24.14
N PRO A 201 11.22 16.58 -22.98
CA PRO A 201 10.60 16.26 -21.70
C PRO A 201 9.84 17.46 -21.12
N THR A 202 8.72 17.82 -21.78
CA THR A 202 7.90 19.01 -21.49
C THR A 202 6.49 18.66 -20.98
N LEU A 203 6.17 17.37 -20.90
CA LEU A 203 4.95 16.84 -20.32
C LEU A 203 5.30 15.87 -19.19
N ALA A 204 4.59 15.97 -18.06
CA ALA A 204 4.79 15.11 -16.91
C ALA A 204 3.46 14.82 -16.21
N PHE A 205 3.35 13.62 -15.65
CA PHE A 205 2.22 13.19 -14.84
C PHE A 205 2.63 13.22 -13.36
N ILE A 206 1.86 13.94 -12.54
CA ILE A 206 2.05 14.04 -11.10
C ILE A 206 0.93 13.28 -10.40
N GLY A 207 1.27 12.48 -9.40
CA GLY A 207 0.32 11.67 -8.64
C GLY A 207 -0.25 10.47 -9.40
N TYR A 208 0.14 10.27 -10.66
CA TYR A 208 -0.27 9.09 -11.45
C TYR A 208 0.63 7.90 -11.13
N VAL A 209 0.59 7.44 -9.88
CA VAL A 209 1.36 6.29 -9.39
C VAL A 209 0.63 5.61 -8.24
N GLY A 210 0.60 4.28 -8.24
CA GLY A 210 0.17 3.50 -7.08
C GLY A 210 1.36 3.22 -6.17
N VAL A 211 1.31 3.63 -4.90
CA VAL A 211 2.34 3.33 -3.89
C VAL A 211 1.73 2.66 -2.65
N THR A 212 2.52 1.91 -1.90
CA THR A 212 2.11 1.29 -0.62
C THR A 212 2.01 2.29 0.53
N GLY A 213 2.48 3.53 0.34
CA GLY A 213 2.42 4.63 1.31
C GLY A 213 1.53 5.77 0.82
N SER A 214 1.71 6.97 1.39
CA SER A 214 0.92 8.14 1.00
C SER A 214 1.30 8.66 -0.38
N ILE A 215 0.29 9.05 -1.17
CA ILE A 215 0.48 9.70 -2.47
C ILE A 215 1.00 11.13 -2.33
N LEU A 216 0.71 11.83 -1.23
CA LEU A 216 1.05 13.25 -1.08
C LEU A 216 2.57 13.49 -1.09
N PRO A 217 3.41 12.78 -0.31
CA PRO A 217 4.86 12.89 -0.42
C PRO A 217 5.39 12.47 -1.79
N ALA A 218 4.79 11.46 -2.42
CA ALA A 218 5.22 10.98 -3.73
C ALA A 218 4.97 12.05 -4.81
N ALA A 219 3.77 12.63 -4.85
CA ALA A 219 3.42 13.70 -5.77
C ALA A 219 4.28 14.96 -5.54
N GLU A 220 4.54 15.33 -4.28
CA GLU A 220 5.42 16.45 -3.95
C GLU A 220 6.85 16.24 -4.47
N LEU A 221 7.39 15.03 -4.27
CA LEU A 221 8.75 14.71 -4.70
C LEU A 221 8.84 14.60 -6.22
N GLN A 222 7.81 14.05 -6.88
CA GLN A 222 7.67 14.08 -8.34
C GLN A 222 7.68 15.53 -8.84
N ALA A 223 6.90 16.43 -8.23
CA ALA A 223 6.84 17.84 -8.63
C ALA A 223 8.21 18.54 -8.47
N ARG A 224 8.95 18.26 -7.39
CA ARG A 224 10.32 18.77 -7.20
C ARG A 224 11.27 18.31 -8.30
N TRP A 225 11.11 17.08 -8.79
CA TRP A 225 11.91 16.57 -9.89
C TRP A 225 11.48 17.16 -11.23
N VAL A 226 10.19 17.15 -11.52
CA VAL A 226 9.62 17.67 -12.78
C VAL A 226 9.98 19.12 -13.02
N THR A 227 9.83 19.98 -12.01
CA THR A 227 10.19 21.41 -12.13
C THR A 227 11.67 21.63 -12.46
N ARG A 228 12.57 20.75 -11.99
CA ARG A 228 13.99 20.78 -12.33
C ARG A 228 14.30 20.24 -13.72
N VAL A 229 13.49 19.32 -14.22
CA VAL A 229 13.60 18.87 -15.61
C VAL A 229 13.15 19.98 -16.55
N PHE A 230 12.00 20.59 -16.27
CA PHE A 230 11.44 21.66 -17.09
C PHE A 230 12.31 22.92 -17.12
N ASN A 231 12.97 23.28 -16.01
CA ASN A 231 13.88 24.42 -15.99
C ASN A 231 15.32 24.09 -16.45
N GLY A 232 15.59 22.85 -16.88
CA GLY A 232 16.89 22.40 -17.37
C GLY A 232 17.95 22.08 -16.30
N SER A 233 17.65 22.23 -15.00
CA SER A 233 18.58 21.91 -13.90
C SER A 233 18.83 20.40 -13.73
N CYS A 234 17.93 19.55 -14.23
CA CYS A 234 18.04 18.10 -14.23
C CYS A 234 17.78 17.58 -15.64
N LYS A 235 18.66 16.74 -16.18
CA LYS A 235 18.48 16.15 -17.51
C LYS A 235 17.96 14.71 -17.38
N LEU A 236 16.98 14.36 -18.21
CA LEU A 236 16.58 12.96 -18.34
C LEU A 236 17.65 12.17 -19.10
N PRO A 237 17.79 10.86 -18.81
CA PRO A 237 18.55 9.95 -19.66
C PRO A 237 18.07 9.94 -21.12
N PRO A 238 18.90 9.47 -22.08
CA PRO A 238 18.49 9.28 -23.46
C PRO A 238 17.27 8.34 -23.58
N VAL A 239 16.43 8.55 -24.59
CA VAL A 239 15.16 7.83 -24.83
C VAL A 239 15.33 6.30 -24.74
N ASN A 240 16.35 5.75 -25.41
CA ASN A 240 16.64 4.30 -25.37
C ASN A 240 16.80 3.75 -23.95
N LYS A 241 17.42 4.55 -23.05
CA LYS A 241 17.60 4.16 -21.64
C LYS A 241 16.29 4.30 -20.85
N LEU A 242 15.49 5.34 -21.11
CA LEU A 242 14.17 5.51 -20.50
C LEU A 242 13.26 4.33 -20.85
N MET A 243 13.15 4.00 -22.14
CA MET A 243 12.36 2.89 -22.64
C MET A 243 12.85 1.55 -22.08
N GLY A 244 14.17 1.32 -22.07
CA GLY A 244 14.76 0.12 -21.50
C GLY A 244 14.44 -0.06 -20.01
N GLU A 245 14.43 1.02 -19.22
CA GLU A 245 14.02 0.98 -17.81
C GLU A 245 12.52 0.71 -17.64
N VAL A 246 11.66 1.33 -18.47
CA VAL A 246 10.21 1.08 -18.48
C VAL A 246 9.93 -0.38 -18.81
N ASP A 247 10.54 -0.93 -19.85
CA ASP A 247 10.35 -2.32 -20.27
C ASP A 247 10.87 -3.31 -19.23
N LYS A 248 12.03 -3.03 -18.62
CA LYS A 248 12.56 -3.85 -17.53
C LYS A 248 11.58 -3.90 -16.36
N ARG A 249 10.99 -2.76 -16.00
CA ARG A 249 9.98 -2.67 -14.93
C ARG A 249 8.70 -3.42 -15.30
N ARG A 250 8.18 -3.22 -16.51
CA ARG A 250 6.98 -3.90 -17.02
C ARG A 250 7.17 -5.42 -16.98
N LYS A 251 8.30 -5.92 -17.49
CA LYS A 251 8.66 -7.36 -17.43
C LYS A 251 8.77 -7.87 -15.99
N ALA A 252 9.34 -7.08 -15.07
CA ALA A 252 9.43 -7.46 -13.66
C ALA A 252 8.07 -7.53 -12.97
N LEU A 253 7.14 -6.63 -13.30
CA LEU A 253 5.76 -6.65 -12.81
C LEU A 253 4.97 -7.82 -13.40
N PHE A 254 5.15 -8.09 -14.70
CA PHE A 254 4.53 -9.24 -15.37
C PHE A 254 4.96 -10.57 -14.74
N ARG A 255 6.27 -10.74 -14.47
CA ARG A 255 6.81 -11.91 -13.73
C ARG A 255 6.23 -12.05 -12.33
N LYS A 256 5.76 -10.95 -11.73
CA LYS A 256 5.09 -10.93 -10.43
C LYS A 256 3.57 -11.11 -10.54
N GLY A 257 3.03 -11.42 -11.72
CA GLY A 257 1.62 -11.69 -11.95
C GLY A 257 0.74 -10.45 -12.15
N PHE A 258 1.32 -9.25 -12.31
CA PHE A 258 0.54 -8.05 -12.59
C PHE A 258 0.23 -7.94 -14.10
N PRO A 259 -1.04 -7.74 -14.50
CA PRO A 259 -1.37 -7.42 -15.88
C PRO A 259 -0.76 -6.07 -16.26
N CYS A 260 -0.05 -6.02 -17.38
CA CYS A 260 0.67 -4.84 -17.87
C CYS A 260 -0.22 -3.62 -18.17
N GLU A 261 -1.54 -3.80 -18.18
CA GLU A 261 -2.52 -2.81 -18.65
C GLU A 261 -3.34 -2.18 -17.51
N LYS A 262 -3.15 -2.62 -16.26
CA LYS A 262 -3.90 -2.08 -15.12
C LYS A 262 -2.97 -1.37 -14.13
N ASP A 263 -3.38 -0.17 -13.71
CA ASP A 263 -2.74 0.61 -12.63
C ASP A 263 -2.95 0.00 -11.23
N SER A 264 -3.27 -1.28 -11.13
CA SER A 264 -3.45 -1.99 -9.86
C SER A 264 -2.14 -2.28 -9.13
N ALA A 265 -0.99 -2.15 -9.81
CA ALA A 265 0.30 -2.43 -9.20
C ALA A 265 0.73 -1.28 -8.26
N LYS A 266 0.84 -1.59 -6.96
CA LYS A 266 1.41 -0.66 -5.98
C LYS A 266 2.91 -0.85 -5.89
N MET A 267 3.67 0.23 -6.05
CA MET A 267 5.11 0.26 -5.84
C MET A 267 5.43 0.38 -4.35
N ASN A 268 6.52 -0.25 -3.92
CA ASN A 268 7.03 -0.04 -2.57
C ASN A 268 7.39 1.45 -2.40
N PHE A 269 6.80 2.07 -1.38
CA PHE A 269 6.92 3.51 -1.14
C PHE A 269 8.37 3.98 -1.00
N VAL A 270 9.16 3.36 -0.12
CA VAL A 270 10.53 3.79 0.16
C VAL A 270 11.41 3.65 -1.08
N ALA A 271 11.30 2.51 -1.79
CA ALA A 271 12.06 2.26 -3.01
C ALA A 271 11.73 3.30 -4.10
N TYR A 272 10.43 3.57 -4.32
CA TYR A 272 9.99 4.56 -5.30
C TYR A 272 10.47 5.97 -4.94
N MET A 273 10.28 6.38 -3.68
CA MET A 273 10.68 7.69 -3.20
C MET A 273 12.19 7.89 -3.32
N ASP A 274 13.00 6.88 -2.97
CA ASP A 274 14.46 6.95 -3.11
C ASP A 274 14.90 7.02 -4.58
N GLU A 275 14.21 6.33 -5.49
CA GLU A 275 14.48 6.39 -6.93
C GLU A 275 14.23 7.78 -7.53
N VAL A 276 13.19 8.49 -7.08
CA VAL A 276 12.89 9.87 -7.53
C VAL A 276 13.80 10.87 -6.81
N ALA A 277 14.05 10.67 -5.52
CA ALA A 277 14.94 11.51 -4.74
C ALA A 277 16.38 11.50 -5.27
N ALA A 278 16.84 10.35 -5.78
CA ALA A 278 18.16 10.22 -6.41
C ALA A 278 18.29 11.09 -7.67
N CYS A 279 17.22 11.30 -8.44
CA CYS A 279 17.25 12.13 -9.65
C CYS A 279 17.57 13.61 -9.37
N ILE A 280 17.34 14.08 -8.15
CA ILE A 280 17.59 15.47 -7.75
C ILE A 280 18.58 15.59 -6.58
N GLY A 281 19.26 14.51 -6.22
CA GLY A 281 20.29 14.52 -5.18
C GLY A 281 19.77 14.75 -3.75
N VAL A 282 18.54 14.35 -3.44
CA VAL A 282 17.91 14.56 -2.11
C VAL A 282 17.64 13.24 -1.37
N LYS A 283 18.16 12.12 -1.91
CA LYS A 283 18.10 10.82 -1.24
C LYS A 283 19.01 10.86 0.01
N PRO A 284 18.50 10.51 1.20
CA PRO A 284 19.33 10.45 2.41
C PRO A 284 20.48 9.46 2.26
N ASN A 285 21.71 9.89 2.54
CA ASN A 285 22.86 9.01 2.62
C ASN A 285 22.98 8.47 4.04
N VAL A 286 22.34 7.34 4.32
CA VAL A 286 22.27 6.74 5.66
C VAL A 286 23.66 6.40 6.22
N PRO A 287 24.59 5.77 5.46
CA PRO A 287 25.96 5.56 5.94
C PRO A 287 26.67 6.85 6.37
N LEU A 288 26.55 7.92 5.57
CA LEU A 288 27.14 9.22 5.93
C LEU A 288 26.49 9.82 7.18
N LEU A 289 25.16 9.68 7.32
CA LEU A 289 24.45 10.12 8.52
C LEU A 289 24.93 9.41 9.78
N PHE A 290 25.32 8.13 9.72
CA PHE A 290 25.86 7.43 10.89
C PHE A 290 27.14 8.07 11.43
N PHE A 291 27.97 8.64 10.56
CA PHE A 291 29.19 9.34 10.96
C PHE A 291 28.92 10.77 11.45
N LEU A 292 27.95 11.47 10.85
CA LEU A 292 27.70 12.90 11.15
C LEU A 292 26.68 13.12 12.28
N ASP A 293 25.63 12.30 12.35
CA ASP A 293 24.55 12.38 13.33
C ASP A 293 23.95 10.99 13.56
N PRO A 294 24.58 10.15 14.40
CA PRO A 294 24.16 8.75 14.61
C PRO A 294 22.73 8.64 15.17
N LYS A 295 22.28 9.62 15.97
CA LYS A 295 20.91 9.63 16.50
C LYS A 295 19.90 9.78 15.36
N LEU A 296 20.13 10.73 14.44
CA LEU A 296 19.28 10.88 13.27
C LEU A 296 19.38 9.68 12.33
N ALA A 297 20.57 9.09 12.16
CA ALA A 297 20.78 7.93 11.31
C ALA A 297 19.94 6.71 11.76
N LEU A 298 19.90 6.45 13.06
CA LEU A 298 19.08 5.39 13.64
C LEU A 298 17.58 5.64 13.37
N GLU A 299 17.07 6.85 13.60
CA GLU A 299 15.67 7.19 13.32
C GLU A 299 15.33 7.11 11.83
N VAL A 300 16.26 7.50 10.94
CA VAL A 300 16.05 7.40 9.49
C VAL A 300 16.02 5.94 9.03
N LEU A 301 16.88 5.07 9.57
CA LEU A 301 16.98 3.68 9.16
C LEU A 301 15.90 2.78 9.76
N PHE A 302 15.72 2.84 11.08
CA PHE A 302 14.86 1.94 11.86
C PHE A 302 13.47 2.52 12.09
N GLY A 303 13.36 3.86 12.17
CA GLY A 303 12.09 4.55 12.37
C GLY A 303 11.22 4.64 11.10
N PRO A 304 10.07 5.33 11.21
CA PRO A 304 9.15 5.51 10.09
C PRO A 304 9.81 6.33 8.98
N CYS A 305 9.62 5.90 7.73
CA CYS A 305 10.10 6.63 6.55
C CYS A 305 9.17 7.81 6.25
N THR A 306 9.30 8.88 7.04
CA THR A 306 8.50 10.10 6.91
C THR A 306 9.04 11.04 5.82
N ALA A 307 8.16 11.85 5.24
CA ALA A 307 8.49 12.77 4.14
C ALA A 307 9.59 13.78 4.50
N TYR A 308 9.75 14.13 5.79
CA TYR A 308 10.82 15.00 6.28
C TYR A 308 12.21 14.54 5.84
N GLN A 309 12.42 13.22 5.74
CA GLN A 309 13.70 12.63 5.35
C GLN A 309 14.17 13.11 3.97
N TYR A 310 13.25 13.33 3.02
CA TYR A 310 13.55 13.77 1.66
C TYR A 310 13.84 15.28 1.54
N ARG A 311 13.89 16.00 2.68
CA ARG A 311 14.31 17.40 2.81
C ARG A 311 15.44 17.58 3.84
N LEU A 312 16.15 16.50 4.19
CA LEU A 312 17.33 16.57 5.05
C LEU A 312 18.55 17.18 4.36
N THR A 313 18.71 16.90 3.06
CA THR A 313 19.88 17.30 2.28
C THR A 313 19.48 17.73 0.88
N GLY A 314 20.44 18.32 0.15
CA GLY A 314 20.27 18.70 -1.24
C GLY A 314 19.34 19.88 -1.47
N PRO A 315 18.96 20.14 -2.74
CA PRO A 315 18.13 21.27 -3.11
C PRO A 315 16.74 21.24 -2.44
N GLY A 316 16.39 22.33 -1.75
CA GLY A 316 15.15 22.43 -0.98
C GLY A 316 15.22 21.77 0.41
N LYS A 317 16.43 21.61 0.95
CA LYS A 317 16.66 21.26 2.37
C LYS A 317 15.82 22.15 3.28
N TRP A 318 15.27 21.55 4.33
CA TRP A 318 14.48 22.25 5.33
C TRP A 318 15.16 22.13 6.69
N GLU A 319 15.51 23.27 7.30
CA GLU A 319 16.30 23.28 8.55
C GLU A 319 15.59 22.57 9.72
N LYS A 320 14.25 22.57 9.75
CA LYS A 320 13.50 21.88 10.80
C LYS A 320 13.36 20.36 10.55
N ALA A 321 13.77 19.83 9.39
CA ALA A 321 13.58 18.42 9.03
C ALA A 321 14.13 17.46 10.08
N ARG A 322 15.36 17.72 10.56
CA ARG A 322 15.98 16.95 11.65
C ARG A 322 15.11 16.92 12.90
N SER A 323 14.72 18.11 13.39
CA SER A 323 13.91 18.22 14.60
C SER A 323 12.56 17.51 14.45
N MET A 324 11.95 17.59 13.27
CA MET A 324 10.66 16.94 13.00
C MET A 324 10.78 15.42 12.98
N ILE A 325 11.86 14.85 12.44
CA ILE A 325 12.10 13.40 12.48
C ILE A 325 12.26 12.94 13.93
N LEU A 326 13.11 13.62 14.70
CA LEU A 326 13.41 13.21 16.08
C LEU A 326 12.23 13.34 17.04
N THR A 327 11.24 14.19 16.74
CA THR A 327 10.06 14.45 17.58
C THR A 327 8.76 13.92 16.97
N GLN A 328 8.84 13.09 15.92
CA GLN A 328 7.65 12.62 15.19
C GLN A 328 6.71 11.80 16.09
N TRP A 329 7.26 10.97 16.97
CA TRP A 329 6.48 10.16 17.90
C TRP A 329 5.74 10.99 18.95
N ASP A 330 6.31 12.11 19.39
CA ASP A 330 5.64 13.02 20.31
C ASP A 330 4.35 13.56 19.69
N ARG A 331 4.40 13.95 18.41
CA ARG A 331 3.23 14.45 17.68
C ARG A 331 2.21 13.36 17.39
N VAL A 332 2.64 12.12 17.20
CA VAL A 332 1.73 10.96 17.05
C VAL A 332 1.00 10.67 18.35
N LEU A 333 1.71 10.69 19.48
CA LEU A 333 1.15 10.36 20.79
C LEU A 333 0.33 11.50 21.42
N LYS A 334 0.69 12.76 21.15
CA LYS A 334 0.05 13.93 21.76
C LYS A 334 -1.48 13.94 21.66
N PRO A 335 -2.11 13.70 20.48
CA PRO A 335 -3.57 13.66 20.38
C PRO A 335 -4.20 12.40 20.99
N LEU A 336 -3.43 11.33 21.17
CA LEU A 336 -3.92 10.06 21.74
C LEU A 336 -3.89 10.07 23.28
N LYS A 337 -2.95 10.79 23.89
CA LYS A 337 -2.76 10.86 25.35
C LYS A 337 -3.51 12.05 25.97
N THR A 338 -4.83 12.09 25.80
CA THR A 338 -5.69 13.17 26.37
C THR A 338 -5.92 13.04 27.87
N ARG A 339 -5.79 11.82 28.43
CA ARG A 339 -5.78 11.56 29.86
C ARG A 339 -4.37 11.19 30.33
N ILE A 340 -3.82 11.97 31.25
CA ILE A 340 -2.52 11.68 31.87
C ILE A 340 -2.73 10.58 32.91
N ILE A 341 -1.95 9.50 32.78
CA ILE A 341 -1.91 8.42 33.77
C ILE A 341 -0.64 8.64 34.59
N VAL A 342 -0.79 8.76 35.92
CA VAL A 342 0.36 8.73 36.84
C VAL A 342 0.78 7.27 36.96
N SER A 343 1.70 6.85 36.12
CA SER A 343 2.34 5.55 36.27
C SER A 343 3.39 5.63 37.38
N PRO A 344 3.47 4.65 38.30
CA PRO A 344 4.65 4.53 39.17
C PRO A 344 5.90 4.41 38.28
N PRO A 345 7.07 4.88 38.73
CA PRO A 345 8.28 4.89 37.90
C PRO A 345 8.61 3.48 37.43
N GLN A 346 8.36 3.21 36.14
CA GLN A 346 8.84 1.99 35.51
C GLN A 346 10.35 2.12 35.34
N HIS A 347 11.10 1.32 36.10
CA HIS A 347 12.50 1.07 35.81
C HIS A 347 12.62 0.39 34.43
N SER A 348 13.44 1.00 33.59
CA SER A 348 14.01 0.51 32.34
C SER A 348 13.28 0.90 31.02
N SER A 349 13.88 1.89 30.37
CA SER A 349 13.74 2.23 28.95
C SER A 349 14.46 1.22 28.02
N THR A 350 14.95 0.09 28.56
CA THR A 350 15.74 -0.90 27.82
C THR A 350 14.87 -1.78 26.93
N ALA A 351 13.60 -2.04 27.28
CA ALA A 351 12.75 -2.96 26.52
C ALA A 351 12.40 -2.46 25.10
N PHE A 352 12.26 -1.15 24.90
CA PHE A 352 11.96 -0.57 23.58
C PHE A 352 13.17 -0.68 22.65
N TRP A 353 14.37 -0.27 23.11
CA TRP A 353 15.59 -0.35 22.33
C TRP A 353 16.06 -1.80 22.12
N VAL A 354 15.85 -2.70 23.07
CA VAL A 354 16.14 -4.14 22.89
C VAL A 354 15.20 -4.79 21.87
N LYS A 355 13.92 -4.37 21.77
CA LYS A 355 13.00 -4.87 20.71
C LYS A 355 13.26 -4.22 19.34
N VAL A 356 13.71 -2.96 19.31
CA VAL A 356 14.02 -2.22 18.06
C VAL A 356 15.42 -2.55 17.52
N LEU A 357 16.41 -2.83 18.39
CA LEU A 357 17.81 -3.17 18.04
C LEU A 357 18.16 -4.66 18.20
N GLY A 358 17.28 -5.49 18.78
CA GLY A 358 17.56 -6.92 18.99
C GLY A 358 17.48 -7.78 17.72
N MET A 359 16.80 -7.30 16.67
CA MET A 359 16.76 -7.98 15.37
C MET A 359 18.05 -7.85 14.53
N PRO A 360 18.73 -6.69 14.45
CA PRO A 360 19.99 -6.60 13.71
C PRO A 360 21.16 -7.35 14.37
N THR A 361 21.21 -7.49 15.71
CA THR A 361 22.23 -8.33 16.38
C THR A 361 21.99 -9.81 16.11
N PHE A 362 20.74 -10.28 16.13
CA PHE A 362 20.42 -11.68 15.83
C PHE A 362 20.68 -12.06 14.37
N LEU A 363 20.38 -11.16 13.42
CA LEU A 363 20.69 -11.37 11.99
C LEU A 363 22.18 -11.23 11.67
N GLY A 364 22.91 -10.34 12.35
CA GLY A 364 24.36 -10.22 12.21
C GLY A 364 25.10 -11.46 12.74
N VAL A 365 24.66 -11.99 13.89
CA VAL A 365 25.19 -13.24 14.46
C VAL A 365 24.78 -14.44 13.62
N ALA A 366 23.55 -14.52 13.12
CA ALA A 366 23.13 -15.59 12.21
C ALA A 366 23.88 -15.55 10.87
N PHE A 367 24.16 -14.37 10.31
CA PHE A 367 24.96 -14.22 9.10
C PHE A 367 26.43 -14.57 9.34
N LEU A 368 27.00 -14.24 10.49
CA LEU A 368 28.36 -14.63 10.87
C LEU A 368 28.47 -16.13 11.14
N ILE A 369 27.48 -16.74 11.81
CA ILE A 369 27.40 -18.20 11.99
C ILE A 369 27.25 -18.88 10.62
N PHE A 370 26.36 -18.40 9.74
CA PHE A 370 26.20 -19.00 8.41
C PHE A 370 27.42 -18.81 7.49
N LYS A 371 28.18 -17.72 7.67
CA LYS A 371 29.40 -17.43 6.90
C LYS A 371 30.64 -18.17 7.42
N TYR A 372 30.70 -18.49 8.72
CA TYR A 372 31.83 -19.19 9.34
C TYR A 372 31.57 -20.67 9.64
N SER A 373 30.32 -21.13 9.58
CA SER A 373 29.98 -22.55 9.56
C SER A 373 30.06 -23.09 8.13
N SER A 374 31.28 -23.21 7.60
CA SER A 374 31.54 -24.22 6.57
C SER A 374 31.46 -25.60 7.23
N PRO A 375 30.65 -26.54 6.74
CA PRO A 375 30.87 -27.94 7.03
C PRO A 375 32.09 -28.37 6.20
N SER A 376 33.27 -28.38 6.83
CA SER A 376 34.13 -29.54 6.63
C SER A 376 33.32 -30.77 7.05
N TRP A 377 33.47 -31.87 6.31
CA TRP A 377 32.82 -33.17 6.50
C TRP A 377 31.47 -33.36 5.80
N LEU A 378 31.53 -33.98 4.61
CA LEU A 378 30.86 -35.26 4.35
C LEU A 378 31.70 -36.06 3.32
N PRO A 379 31.83 -37.40 3.46
CA PRO A 379 32.77 -38.21 2.69
C PRO A 379 32.30 -38.48 1.26
N ARG A 380 33.26 -38.67 0.34
CA ARG A 380 33.02 -39.35 -0.93
C ARG A 380 32.69 -40.81 -0.63
N ILE A 381 31.54 -41.27 -1.09
CA ILE A 381 31.25 -42.70 -1.26
C ILE A 381 31.08 -42.93 -2.77
N LYS A 382 31.75 -43.97 -3.26
CA LYS A 382 31.84 -44.41 -4.65
C LYS A 382 30.49 -44.86 -5.21
#